data_AF-A0A2G6HHW6-F1
#
_entry.id   AF-A0A2G6HHW6-F1
#
_cell.length_a   1.000
_cell.length_b   1.000
_cell.length_c   1.000
_cell.angle_alpha   90.00
_cell.angle_beta   90.00
_cell.angle_gamma   90.00
#
_symmetry.space_group_name_H-M   'P 1'
#
loop_
_entity.id
_entity.type
_entity.pdbx_description
1 polymer ?
#
loop_
_entity_poly.entity_id
_entity_poly.type
_entity_poly.pdbx_seq_one_letter_code
_entity_poly.pdbx_strand_id
1 'polypeptide(L)' 'MSHTSTPGNKFSFGLWTVGWLAVDPFGTATRPALDPWEYTQRLAEVG' A
#
# COMPACT_ATOMS: atom_id res chain seq x y z
N MET A 1 15.06 -19.53 -8.36
CA MET A 1 15.34 -18.84 -7.08
C MET A 1 14.04 -18.21 -6.60
N SER A 2 13.69 -18.33 -5.31
CA SER A 2 12.47 -17.72 -4.75
C SER A 2 12.77 -16.29 -4.29
N HIS A 3 11.99 -15.31 -4.74
CA HIS A 3 12.12 -13.90 -4.37
C HIS A 3 11.00 -13.51 -3.41
N THR A 4 10.98 -14.11 -2.23
CA THR A 4 9.97 -13.84 -1.20
C THR A 4 10.42 -12.66 -0.34
N SER A 5 9.53 -11.69 -0.14
CA SER A 5 9.72 -10.58 0.80
C SER A 5 9.70 -11.08 2.25
N THR A 6 10.60 -10.51 3.05
CA THR A 6 10.69 -10.73 4.49
C THR A 6 11.01 -9.38 5.17
N PRO A 7 10.69 -9.21 6.46
CA PRO A 7 11.04 -7.99 7.19
C PRO A 7 12.55 -7.68 7.17
N GLY A 8 13.41 -8.70 7.02
CA GLY A 8 14.86 -8.53 6.89
C GLY A 8 15.30 -7.80 5.62
N ASN A 9 14.45 -7.77 4.58
CA ASN A 9 14.68 -6.98 3.36
C ASN A 9 14.47 -5.48 3.59
N LYS A 10 13.80 -5.09 4.69
CA LYS A 10 13.55 -3.69 5.07
C LYS A 10 12.84 -2.87 3.99
N PHE A 11 11.90 -3.49 3.27
CA PHE A 11 11.01 -2.74 2.40
C PHE A 11 10.09 -1.85 3.23
N SER A 12 9.79 -0.67 2.71
CA SER A 12 8.88 0.28 3.34
C SER A 12 8.08 1.01 2.29
N PHE A 13 6.87 1.41 2.65
CA PHE A 13 5.94 2.08 1.75
C PHE A 13 5.37 3.30 2.46
N GLY A 14 5.31 4.41 1.74
CA GLY A 14 4.54 5.56 2.17
C GLY A 14 3.05 5.26 2.15
N LEU A 15 2.29 5.69 3.16
CA LEU A 15 0.83 5.53 3.13
C LEU A 15 0.18 6.20 1.91
N TRP A 16 0.79 7.26 1.36
CA TRP A 16 0.32 7.92 0.15
C TRP A 16 0.44 7.05 -1.12
N THR A 17 1.25 5.99 -1.11
CA THR A 17 1.40 5.11 -2.27
C THR A 17 0.23 4.13 -2.31
N VAL A 18 0.08 3.33 -1.25
CA VAL A 18 -0.98 2.31 -1.14
C VAL A 18 -2.36 2.92 -0.90
N GLY A 19 -2.41 4.10 -0.28
CA GLY A 19 -3.62 4.85 -0.03
C GLY A 19 -4.05 5.79 -1.17
N TRP A 20 -3.36 5.77 -2.32
CA TRP A 20 -3.78 6.59 -3.45
C TRP A 20 -5.15 6.15 -3.98
N LEU A 21 -6.12 7.06 -3.91
CA LEU A 21 -7.52 6.85 -4.32
C LEU A 21 -7.72 6.80 -5.84
N ALA A 22 -6.63 6.88 -6.61
CA ALA A 22 -6.67 6.96 -8.07
C ALA A 22 -7.39 8.20 -8.61
N VAL A 23 -7.27 9.33 -7.90
CA VAL A 23 -7.69 10.65 -8.40
C VAL A 23 -6.58 11.23 -9.27
N ASP A 24 -6.97 11.81 -10.40
CA ASP A 24 -6.08 12.50 -11.33
C ASP A 24 -6.76 13.80 -11.84
N PRO A 25 -6.07 14.64 -12.65
CA PRO A 25 -6.65 15.91 -13.12
C PRO A 25 -7.92 15.79 -13.98
N PHE A 26 -8.20 14.61 -14.52
CA PHE A 26 -9.28 14.34 -15.47
C PHE A 26 -10.36 13.40 -14.91
N GLY A 27 -10.16 12.87 -13.71
CA GLY A 27 -11.00 11.83 -13.13
C GLY A 27 -11.16 11.95 -11.61
N THR A 28 -12.25 11.38 -11.10
CA THR A 28 -12.49 11.27 -9.66
C THR A 28 -12.01 9.93 -9.11
N ALA A 29 -12.08 9.75 -7.80
CA ALA A 29 -11.58 8.55 -7.13
C ALA A 29 -12.24 7.27 -7.66
N THR A 30 -11.43 6.24 -7.87
CA THR A 30 -11.91 4.90 -8.27
C THR A 30 -11.71 3.85 -7.18
N ARG A 31 -11.10 4.23 -6.06
CA ARG A 31 -10.84 3.35 -4.90
C ARG A 31 -11.42 3.97 -3.63
N PRO A 32 -11.96 3.16 -2.70
CA PRO A 32 -12.37 3.66 -1.40
C PRO A 32 -11.15 4.07 -0.57
N ALA A 33 -11.30 5.11 0.24
CA ALA A 33 -10.36 5.38 1.31
C ALA A 33 -10.53 4.32 2.40
N LEU A 34 -9.43 3.69 2.80
CA LEU A 34 -9.39 2.84 3.97
C LEU A 34 -8.79 3.62 5.14
N ASP A 35 -9.02 3.13 6.34
CA ASP A 35 -8.31 3.64 7.50
C ASP A 35 -6.80 3.35 7.38
N PRO A 36 -5.90 4.23 7.87
CA PRO A 36 -4.46 4.02 7.78
C PRO A 36 -3.99 2.67 8.35
N TRP A 37 -4.65 2.17 9.40
CA TRP A 37 -4.32 0.92 10.08
C TRP A 37 -4.57 -0.30 9.18
N GLU A 38 -5.60 -0.26 8.33
CA GLU A 38 -5.89 -1.34 7.39
C GLU A 38 -4.77 -1.52 6.37
N TYR A 39 -4.20 -0.41 5.86
CA TYR A 39 -3.05 -0.47 4.96
C TYR A 39 -1.83 -1.05 5.68
N THR A 40 -1.55 -0.62 6.91
CA THR A 40 -0.38 -1.12 7.67
C THR A 40 -0.47 -2.61 7.98
N GLN A 41 -1.67 -3.11 8.33
CA GLN A 41 -1.88 -4.53 8.60
C GLN A 41 -1.64 -5.37 7.34
N ARG A 42 -2.22 -4.96 6.21
CA ARG A 42 -2.03 -5.66 4.92
C ARG A 42 -0.59 -5.64 4.44
N LEU A 43 0.12 -4.53 4.65
CA LEU A 43 1.55 -4.43 4.32
C LEU A 43 2.38 -5.41 5.16
N ALA A 44 2.07 -5.57 6.45
CA ALA A 44 2.77 -6.53 7.31
C ALA A 44 2.55 -8.00 6.89
N GLU A 45 1.38 -8.33 6.33
CA GLU A 45 1.05 -9.68 5.85
C GLU A 45 1.91 -10.10 4.64
N VAL A 46 2.41 -9.14 3.84
CA VAL A 46 3.19 -9.40 2.62
C VAL A 46 4.71 -9.32 2.82
N GLY A 47 5.18 -9.07 4.05
CA GLY A 47 6.60 -9.08 4.45
C GLY A 47 7.29 -7.73 4.46
#